data_AF-A0A6A1W9Y8-F1
#
_entry.id   AF-A0A6A1W9Y8-F1
#
_cell.length_a   1.000
_cell.length_b   1.000
_cell.length_c   1.000
_cell.angle_alpha   90.00
_cell.angle_beta   90.00
_cell.angle_gamma   90.00
#
_symmetry.space_group_name_H-M   'P 1'
#
loop_
_entity.id
_entity.type
_entity.pdbx_description
1 polymer ?
#
loop_
_entity_poly.entity_id
_entity_poly.type
_entity_poly.pdbx_seq_one_letter_code
_entity_poly.pdbx_strand_id
1 'polypeptide(L)' 'MIFTFYKAQGLCVGSSLVEEDKLDLATSLLEKAKSKGVSLLLPTDVVIADKFAADANSKVCAS' A
#
# COMPACT_ATOMS: atom_id res chain seq x y z
N MET A 1 -7.00 -2.91 0.25
CA MET A 1 -6.31 -1.68 0.68
C MET A 1 -4.80 -1.89 0.82
N ILE A 2 -4.07 -2.06 -0.27
CA ILE A 2 -2.61 -2.26 -0.14
C ILE A 2 -1.90 -0.98 0.32
N PHE A 3 -2.35 0.18 -0.14
CA PHE A 3 -1.76 1.47 0.20
C PHE A 3 -1.90 1.82 1.69
N THR A 4 -2.89 1.27 2.40
CA THR A 4 -2.94 1.37 3.87
C THR A 4 -1.77 0.62 4.53
N PHE A 5 -1.42 -0.57 4.04
CA PHE A 5 -0.25 -1.30 4.53
C PHE A 5 1.06 -0.60 4.17
N TYR A 6 1.18 -0.09 2.94
CA TYR A 6 2.36 0.70 2.55
C TYR A 6 2.51 1.97 3.39
N LYS A 7 1.42 2.71 3.63
CA LYS A 7 1.44 3.89 4.50
C LYS A 7 1.79 3.50 5.95
N ALA A 8 1.26 2.38 6.45
CA ALA A 8 1.63 1.84 7.77
C ALA A 8 3.11 1.43 7.87
N GLN A 9 3.74 1.04 6.75
CA GLN A 9 5.19 0.81 6.65
C GLN A 9 6.02 2.09 6.48
N GLY A 10 5.37 3.25 6.37
CA GLY A 10 6.03 4.54 6.16
C GLY A 10 6.34 4.86 4.69
N LEU A 11 5.82 4.09 3.72
CA LEU A 11 6.01 4.35 2.29
C LEU A 11 5.12 5.51 1.81
N CYS A 12 5.62 6.29 0.85
CA CYS A 12 4.86 7.35 0.20
C CYS A 12 3.86 6.78 -0.80
N VAL A 13 2.56 6.98 -0.55
CA VAL A 13 1.47 6.45 -1.39
C VAL A 13 0.75 7.53 -2.23
N GLY A 14 1.19 8.79 -2.15
CA GLY A 14 0.59 9.91 -2.88
C GLY A 14 -0.91 10.05 -2.60
N SER A 15 -1.70 10.22 -3.65
CA SER A 15 -3.17 10.31 -3.59
C SER A 15 -3.87 8.94 -3.65
N SER A 16 -3.13 7.84 -3.47
CA SER A 16 -3.72 6.51 -3.49
C SER A 16 -4.70 6.34 -2.34
N LEU A 17 -5.75 5.56 -2.57
CA LEU A 17 -6.82 5.36 -1.58
C LEU A 17 -6.27 4.66 -0.33
N VAL A 18 -6.33 5.36 0.80
CA VAL A 18 -5.90 4.88 2.11
C VAL A 18 -7.03 5.00 3.11
N GLU A 19 -7.23 3.94 3.87
CA GLU A 19 -8.12 3.94 5.05
C GLU A 19 -7.32 4.38 6.27
N GLU A 20 -7.35 5.68 6.56
CA GLU A 20 -6.56 6.29 7.65
C GLU A 20 -6.99 5.82 9.04
N ASP A 21 -8.28 5.53 9.21
CA ASP A 21 -8.87 4.97 10.43
C ASP A 21 -8.38 3.55 10.75
N LYS A 22 -7.77 2.86 9.78
CA LYS A 22 -7.29 1.48 9.91
C LYS A 22 -5.76 1.36 9.88
N LEU A 23 -5.03 2.47 9.99
CA LEU A 23 -3.57 2.43 10.01
C LEU A 23 -3.04 1.64 11.21
N ASP A 24 -3.58 1.86 12.40
CA ASP A 24 -3.18 1.14 13.61
C ASP A 24 -3.42 -0.37 13.49
N LEU A 25 -4.54 -0.75 12.86
CA LEU A 25 -4.86 -2.13 12.57
C LEU A 25 -3.88 -2.74 11.57
N ALA A 26 -3.55 -2.02 10.49
CA ALA A 26 -2.59 -2.47 9.48
C ALA A 26 -1.19 -2.68 10.09
N THR A 27 -0.72 -1.76 10.93
CA THR A 27 0.54 -1.89 11.68
C THR A 27 0.53 -3.13 12.57
N SER A 28 -0.54 -3.31 13.36
CA SER A 28 -0.69 -4.47 14.24
C SER A 28 -0.69 -5.80 13.47
N LEU A 29 -1.28 -5.83 12.27
CA LEU A 29 -1.28 -7.01 11.41
C LEU A 29 0.10 -7.31 10.84
N LEU A 30 0.87 -6.29 10.46
CA LEU A 30 2.27 -6.45 10.01
C LEU A 30 3.13 -7.04 11.11
N GLU A 31 3.02 -6.54 12.34
CA GLU A 31 3.73 -7.06 13.51
C GLU A 31 3.30 -8.49 13.85
N LYS A 32 2.00 -8.78 13.76
CA LYS A 32 1.47 -10.13 14.01
C LYS A 32 1.93 -11.14 12.96
N ALA A 33 2.01 -10.73 11.69
CA ALA A 33 2.56 -11.56 10.63
C ALA A 33 4.04 -11.86 10.89
N LYS A 34 4.83 -10.83 11.23
CA LYS A 34 6.25 -10.96 11.58
C LYS A 34 6.48 -11.88 12.79
N SER A 35 5.71 -11.72 13.86
CA SER A 35 5.84 -12.55 15.08
C SER A 35 5.42 -14.01 14.86
N LYS A 36 4.47 -14.27 13.95
CA LYS A 36 4.05 -15.63 13.58
C LYS A 36 4.90 -16.26 12.49
N GLY A 37 5.89 -15.55 11.94
CA GLY A 37 6.67 -16.00 10.79
C GLY A 37 5.84 -16.17 9.52
N VAL A 38 4.70 -15.48 9.42
CA VAL A 38 3.84 -15.52 8.23
C VAL A 38 4.33 -14.47 7.24
N SER A 39 4.61 -14.89 6.01
CA SER A 39 5.00 -13.98 4.94
C SER A 39 3.76 -13.25 4.41
N LEU A 40 3.60 -11.98 4.76
CA LEU A 40 2.58 -11.12 4.17
C LEU A 40 3.06 -10.68 2.79
N LEU A 41 2.50 -11.29 1.74
CA LEU A 41 2.84 -10.94 0.36
C LEU A 41 2.15 -9.64 -0.03
N LEU A 42 2.97 -8.61 -0.24
CA LEU A 42 2.56 -7.35 -0.84
C LEU A 42 3.24 -7.22 -2.21
N PRO A 43 2.54 -6.72 -3.24
CA PRO A 43 3.16 -6.30 -4.49
C PRO A 43 4.47 -5.54 -4.31
N THR A 44 5.41 -5.78 -5.21
CA THR A 44 6.70 -5.07 -5.28
C THR A 44 6.65 -3.87 -6.21
N ASP A 45 5.61 -3.80 -7.03
CA ASP A 45 5.37 -2.75 -8.00
C ASP A 45 3.87 -2.54 -8.20
N VAL A 46 3.53 -1.32 -8.60
CA VAL A 46 2.16 -0.91 -8.89
C VAL A 46 2.14 -0.01 -10.11
N VAL A 47 1.10 -0.12 -10.92
CA VAL A 47 0.81 0.86 -11.97
C VAL A 47 0.08 2.03 -11.33
N ILE A 48 0.66 3.22 -11.44
CA ILE A 48 0.05 4.47 -10.98
C ILE A 48 -0.31 5.35 -12.17
N ALA A 49 -1.31 6.21 -11.98
CA ALA A 49 -1.75 7.18 -12.96
C ALA A 49 -1.96 8.55 -12.31
N ASP A 50 -1.92 9.61 -13.12
CA ASP A 50 -2.19 10.99 -12.70
C ASP A 50 -3.66 11.26 -12.41
N LYS A 51 -4.58 10.54 -13.07
CA LYS A 51 -6.03 10.64 -12.90
C LYS A 51 -6.74 9.31 -13.16
N PHE A 52 -7.97 9.18 -12.66
CA PHE A 52 -8.83 8.04 -12.97
C PHE A 52 -9.60 8.30 -14.28
N ALA A 53 -8.93 8.09 -15.42
CA ALA A 53 -9.50 8.25 -16.76
C ALA A 53 -8.81 7.34 -17.79
N ALA A 54 -9.47 7.08 -18.92
CA ALA A 54 -8.93 6.22 -19.97
C ALA A 54 -7.70 6.82 -20.68
N ASP A 55 -7.56 8.14 -20.67
CA ASP A 55 -6.46 8.91 -21.27
C ASP A 55 -5.38 9.30 -20.24
N ALA A 56 -5.42 8.70 -19.04
CA ALA A 56 -4.48 9.03 -17.97
C ALA A 56 -3.05 8.61 -18.30
N ASN A 57 -2.07 9.40 -17.85
CA ASN A 57 -0.67 9.05 -17.98
C ASN A 57 -0.33 8.02 -16.89
N SER A 58 0.01 6.80 -17.31
CA SER A 58 0.36 5.72 -16.39
C SER A 58 1.85 5.40 -16.41
N LYS A 59 2.37 4.95 -15.27
CA LYS A 59 3.74 4.41 -15.13
C LYS A 59 3.79 3.33 -14.07
N VAL A 60 4.76 2.44 -14.16
CA VAL A 60 5.06 1.46 -13.12
C VAL A 60 5.96 2.12 -12.06
N CYS A 61 5.60 1.99 -10.79
CA CYS A 61 6.39 2.41 -9.64
C CYS A 61 6.71 1.20 -8.78
N ALA A 62 7.98 0.99 -8.45
CA ALA A 62 8.39 0.00 -7.45
C ALA A 62 8.07 0.52 -6.04
N SER A 63 7.69 -0.40 -5.14
CA SER A 63 7.39 -0.15 -3.72
C SER A 63 8.65 0.07 -2.89
#